data_AF-A0A9Q3X5N0-F1
#
_entry.id   AF-A0A9Q3X5N0-F1
#
_cell.length_a   1.000
_cell.length_b   1.000
_cell.length_c   1.000
_cell.angle_alpha   90.00
_cell.angle_beta   90.00
_cell.angle_gamma   90.00
#
_symmetry.space_group_name_H-M   'P 1'
#
loop_
_entity.id
_entity.type
_entity.pdbx_description
1 polymer ?
#
loop_
_entity_poly.entity_id
_entity_poly.type
_entity_poly.pdbx_seq_one_letter_code
_entity_poly.pdbx_strand_id
1 'polypeptide(L)' 'MVTTGAPFLLTSGTAWLTSKPFEMLKAAKSDALAFIGSDGDIRGAQFELAVRTYHRAYPAPHMDDMQLAQAIAVTD' A
#
# COMPACT_ATOMS: atom_id res chain seq x y z
N MET A 1 -3.75 31.77 4.68
CA MET A 1 -3.89 30.58 3.82
C MET A 1 -2.70 29.68 4.10
N VAL A 2 -2.88 28.66 4.93
CA VAL A 2 -1.84 27.67 5.23
C VAL A 2 -2.44 26.32 4.85
N THR A 3 -2.16 25.90 3.62
CA THR A 3 -2.44 24.54 3.15
C THR A 3 -1.32 23.66 3.70
N THR A 4 -1.48 23.22 4.94
CA THR A 4 -0.70 22.10 5.48
C THR A 4 -1.49 20.84 5.16
N GLY A 5 -1.19 20.23 4.01
CA GLY A 5 -1.62 18.87 3.70
C GLY A 5 -0.86 17.89 4.59
N ALA A 6 -1.29 17.75 5.85
CA ALA A 6 -0.89 16.65 6.68
C ALA A 6 -1.50 15.36 6.10
N PRO A 7 -0.72 14.31 5.80
CA PRO A 7 -1.31 13.03 5.43
C PRO A 7 -2.03 12.47 6.66
N PHE A 8 -3.35 12.71 6.72
CA PHE A 8 -4.24 12.29 7.80
C PHE A 8 -4.67 10.81 7.65
N LEU A 9 -3.80 9.93 7.16
CA LEU A 9 -4.17 8.55 6.81
C LEU A 9 -3.44 7.50 7.65
N LEU A 10 -3.40 7.67 8.97
CA LEU A 10 -2.86 6.65 9.89
C LEU A 10 -3.87 6.12 10.93
N THR A 11 -5.17 6.41 10.80
CA THR A 11 -6.16 6.12 11.87
C THR A 11 -7.27 5.14 11.48
N SER A 12 -6.96 4.07 10.73
CA SER A 12 -7.94 2.96 10.59
C SER A 12 -7.27 1.60 10.41
N GLY A 13 -6.60 1.15 11.47
CA GLY A 13 -6.18 -0.25 11.58
C GLY A 13 -5.33 -0.49 12.82
N THR A 14 -5.94 -0.96 13.90
CA THR A 14 -5.24 -1.44 15.10
C THR A 14 -4.51 -2.78 14.86
N ALA A 15 -3.70 -2.86 13.80
CA ALA A 15 -2.73 -3.93 13.55
C ALA A 15 -1.27 -3.43 13.61
N TRP A 16 -1.07 -2.18 14.04
CA TRP A 16 0.23 -1.49 14.05
C TRP A 16 1.05 -1.65 15.34
N LEU A 17 0.79 -2.63 16.21
CA LEU A 17 1.58 -2.80 17.45
C LEU A 17 2.85 -3.66 17.30
N THR A 18 3.38 -3.83 16.09
CA THR A 18 4.70 -4.48 15.93
C THR A 18 5.55 -3.65 14.97
N SER A 19 6.35 -2.74 15.53
CA SER A 19 7.65 -2.18 15.12
C SER A 19 8.15 -2.15 13.64
N LYS A 20 7.36 -2.45 12.60
CA LYS A 20 7.79 -2.71 11.22
C LYS A 20 6.98 -2.03 10.08
N PRO A 21 6.38 -0.83 10.23
CA PRO A 21 5.72 -0.17 9.08
C PRO A 21 6.61 0.00 7.86
N PHE A 22 7.84 0.43 8.09
CA PHE A 22 8.79 0.66 7.01
C PHE A 22 9.27 -0.65 6.37
N GLU A 23 9.57 -1.66 7.18
CA GLU A 23 10.01 -2.97 6.71
C GLU A 23 8.91 -3.70 5.92
N MET A 24 7.65 -3.56 6.34
CA MET A 24 6.52 -4.16 5.64
C MET A 24 6.25 -3.46 4.31
N LEU A 25 6.36 -2.12 4.27
CA LEU A 25 6.25 -1.36 3.03
C LEU A 25 7.42 -1.67 2.08
N LYS A 26 8.63 -1.83 2.61
CA LYS A 26 9.83 -2.22 1.85
C LYS A 26 9.73 -3.64 1.31
N ALA A 27 9.14 -4.57 2.07
CA ALA A 27 8.84 -5.92 1.59
C ALA A 27 7.72 -5.90 0.53
N ALA A 28 6.66 -5.11 0.75
CA ALA A 28 5.59 -4.91 -0.22
C ALA A 28 6.06 -4.21 -1.50
N LYS A 29 7.12 -3.39 -1.45
CA LYS A 29 7.74 -2.74 -2.61
C LYS A 29 8.30 -3.76 -3.60
N SER A 30 8.99 -4.79 -3.12
CA SER A 30 9.49 -5.86 -3.97
C SER A 30 8.35 -6.67 -4.61
N ASP A 31 7.32 -6.98 -3.83
CA ASP A 31 6.13 -7.69 -4.31
C ASP A 31 5.32 -6.85 -5.31
N ALA A 32 5.22 -5.53 -5.08
CA ALA A 32 4.57 -4.59 -5.99
C ALA A 32 5.34 -4.43 -7.29
N LEU A 33 6.68 -4.41 -7.25
CA LEU A 33 7.51 -4.42 -8.46
C LEU A 33 7.35 -5.71 -9.25
N ALA A 34 7.24 -6.86 -8.59
CA ALA A 34 6.94 -8.13 -9.24
C ALA A 34 5.53 -8.13 -9.87
N PHE A 35 4.54 -7.55 -9.20
CA PHE A 35 3.19 -7.36 -9.73
C PHE A 35 3.18 -6.47 -10.98
N ILE A 36 3.85 -5.31 -10.95
CA ILE A 36 3.98 -4.41 -12.09
C ILE A 36 4.74 -5.09 -13.24
N GLY A 37 5.86 -5.74 -12.95
CA GLY A 37 6.69 -6.41 -13.95
C GLY A 37 6.03 -7.64 -14.59
N SER A 38 4.99 -8.17 -13.96
CA SER A 38 4.19 -9.29 -14.46
C SER A 38 2.80 -8.87 -14.97
N ASP A 39 2.57 -7.57 -15.13
CA ASP A 39 1.27 -7.00 -15.57
C ASP A 39 0.07 -7.48 -14.73
N GLY A 40 0.32 -7.73 -13.44
CA GLY A 40 -0.69 -8.15 -12.46
C GLY A 40 -0.83 -9.65 -12.24
N ASP A 41 0.02 -10.47 -12.87
CA ASP A 41 0.00 -11.93 -12.73
C ASP A 41 0.58 -12.39 -11.37
N ILE A 42 1.70 -11.79 -10.94
CA ILE A 42 2.39 -12.14 -9.70
C ILE A 42 1.93 -11.24 -8.55
N ARG A 43 1.03 -11.76 -7.73
CA ARG A 43 0.53 -11.11 -6.51
C ARG A 43 1.29 -11.61 -5.27
N GLY A 44 2.36 -10.90 -4.90
CA GLY A 44 3.14 -11.23 -3.71
C GLY A 44 2.33 -11.10 -2.41
N ALA A 45 2.68 -11.88 -1.38
CA ALA A 45 1.89 -11.98 -0.15
C ALA A 45 1.79 -10.65 0.62
N GLN A 46 2.85 -9.82 0.59
CA GLN A 46 2.82 -8.51 1.25
C GLN A 46 1.99 -7.51 0.44
N PHE A 47 2.06 -7.59 -0.90
CA PHE A 47 1.24 -6.75 -1.78
C PHE A 47 -0.25 -7.08 -1.66
N GLU A 48 -0.61 -8.37 -1.63
CA GLU A 48 -1.99 -8.82 -1.37
C GLU A 48 -2.54 -8.35 -0.02
N LEU A 49 -1.70 -8.38 1.02
CA LEU A 49 -2.08 -7.86 2.33
C LEU A 49 -2.30 -6.34 2.28
N ALA A 50 -1.46 -5.60 1.55
CA ALA A 50 -1.64 -4.16 1.34
C ALA A 50 -2.93 -3.85 0.56
N VAL A 51 -3.20 -4.56 -0.55
CA VAL A 51 -4.44 -4.44 -1.35
C VAL A 51 -5.67 -4.72 -0.49
N ARG A 52 -5.69 -5.84 0.24
CA ARG A 52 -6.81 -6.20 1.12
C ARG A 52 -7.04 -5.17 2.21
N THR A 53 -5.97 -4.65 2.79
CA THR A 53 -6.05 -3.59 3.79
C THR A 53 -6.59 -2.31 3.19
N TYR A 54 -6.14 -1.95 1.98
CA TYR A 54 -6.61 -0.79 1.23
C TYR A 54 -8.10 -0.89 0.91
N HIS A 55 -8.56 -2.00 0.32
CA HIS A 55 -9.98 -2.23 0.02
C HIS A 55 -10.85 -2.32 1.28
N ARG A 56 -10.32 -2.84 2.38
CA ARG A 56 -11.03 -2.87 3.67
C ARG A 56 -11.17 -1.48 4.28
N ALA A 57 -10.16 -0.62 4.12
CA ALA A 57 -10.17 0.75 4.63
C ALA A 57 -11.01 1.69 3.74
N TYR A 58 -11.04 1.45 2.44
CA TYR A 58 -11.75 2.25 1.44
C TYR A 58 -12.72 1.37 0.65
N PRO A 59 -14.00 1.30 1.07
CA PRO A 59 -15.02 0.53 0.36
C PRO A 59 -15.34 1.07 -1.04
N ALA A 60 -14.95 2.31 -1.35
CA ALA A 60 -14.89 2.87 -2.69
C ALA A 60 -13.43 3.25 -3.01
N PRO A 61 -12.60 2.29 -3.45
CA PRO A 61 -11.21 2.57 -3.76
C PRO A 61 -11.11 3.53 -4.96
N HIS A 62 -10.30 4.58 -4.81
CA HIS A 62 -10.09 5.60 -5.84
C HIS A 62 -9.00 5.21 -6.85
N MET A 63 -8.27 4.14 -6.55
CA MET A 63 -7.14 3.66 -7.32
C MET A 63 -7.23 2.14 -7.47
N ASP A 64 -6.91 1.66 -8.67
CA ASP A 64 -6.87 0.24 -8.99
C ASP A 64 -5.64 -0.45 -8.37
N ASP A 65 -5.64 -1.79 -8.29
CA ASP A 65 -4.54 -2.59 -7.73
C ASP A 65 -3.20 -2.21 -8.40
N MET A 66 -3.19 -1.97 -9.71
CA MET A 66 -2.00 -1.54 -10.46
C MET A 66 -1.52 -0.14 -10.07
N GLN A 67 -2.44 0.78 -9.78
CA GLN A 67 -2.09 2.12 -9.32
C GLN A 67 -1.60 2.09 -7.88
N LEU A 68 -2.17 1.21 -7.04
CA LEU A 68 -1.69 0.97 -5.69
C LEU A 68 -0.28 0.36 -5.70
N ALA A 69 0.00 -0.61 -6.59
CA ALA A 69 1.33 -1.18 -6.77
C ALA A 69 2.35 -0.12 -7.14
N GLN A 70 2.02 0.76 -8.10
CA GLN A 70 2.88 1.86 -8.51
C GLN A 70 3.12 2.85 -7.37
N ALA A 71 2.09 3.20 -6.59
CA ALA A 71 2.22 4.09 -5.44
C ALA A 71 3.17 3.51 -4.36
N ILE A 72 3.13 2.19 -4.14
CA ILE A 72 4.05 1.50 -3.24
C ILE A 72 5.47 1.46 -3.83
N ALA A 73 5.60 1.23 -5.16
CA ALA A 73 6.89 1.18 -5.84
C ALA A 73 7.66 2.51 -5.82
N VAL A 74 6.96 3.65 -5.82
CA VAL A 74 7.57 4.99 -5.78
C VAL A 74 7.77 5.54 -4.37
N THR A 75 7.32 4.83 -3.33
CA THR A 75 7.60 5.22 -1.95
C THR A 75 9.06 4.91 -1.61
N ASP A 76 9.84 5.94 -1.28
CA ASP A 76 11.24 5.89 -0.83
C ASP A 76 11.35 6.26 0.65
#